data_AF-A0A7Y5NEW1-F1
#
_entry.id   AF-A0A7Y5NEW1-F1
#
_cell.length_a   1.000
_cell.length_b   1.000
_cell.length_c   1.000
_cell.angle_alpha   90.00
_cell.angle_beta   90.00
_cell.angle_gamma   90.00
#
_symmetry.space_group_name_H-M   'P 1'
#
loop_
_entity.id
_entity.type
_entity.pdbx_description
1 polymer ?
#
loop_
_entity_poly.entity_id
_entity_poly.type
_entity_poly.pdbx_seq_one_letter_code
_entity_poly.pdbx_strand_id
1 'polypeptide(L)' 'VQRQNPKKLKHIFLVHGEPEPAEALAEGIRGLGFANVHVPFEGEEFEV' A
#
# COMPACT_ATOMS: atom_id res chain seq x y z
N VAL A 1 -9.33 4.09 -3.15
CA VAL A 1 -9.07 4.03 -1.68
C VAL A 1 -9.92 4.97 -0.82
N GLN A 2 -10.41 6.11 -1.34
CA GLN A 2 -11.05 7.18 -0.53
C GLN A 2 -12.33 6.79 0.24
N ARG A 3 -12.93 5.62 -0.05
CA ARG A 3 -14.08 5.08 0.69
C ARG A 3 -13.70 4.12 1.81
N GLN A 4 -12.40 3.94 2.08
CA GLN A 4 -11.89 3.11 3.17
C GLN A 4 -11.56 3.97 4.38
N ASN A 5 -11.71 3.41 5.59
CA ASN A 5 -11.31 4.10 6.82
C ASN A 5 -9.83 3.77 7.12
N PRO A 6 -8.92 4.77 7.12
CA PRO A 6 -7.50 4.53 7.37
C PRO A 6 -7.17 3.88 8.71
N LYS A 7 -8.01 4.09 9.73
CA LYS A 7 -7.81 3.49 11.06
C LYS A 7 -8.24 2.04 11.16
N LYS A 8 -8.97 1.52 10.16
CA LYS A 8 -9.48 0.14 10.15
C LYS A 8 -8.62 -0.79 9.30
N LEU A 9 -7.94 -0.27 8.28
CA LEU A 9 -7.02 -1.05 7.47
C LEU A 9 -5.66 -1.10 8.16
N LYS A 10 -5.19 -2.31 8.43
CA LYS A 10 -3.91 -2.55 9.13
C LYS A 10 -2.72 -2.59 8.17
N HIS A 11 -2.92 -3.18 6.99
CA HIS A 11 -1.91 -3.34 5.94
C HIS A 11 -2.56 -3.17 4.56
N ILE A 12 -1.82 -2.59 3.62
CA ILE A 12 -2.24 -2.40 2.22
C ILE A 12 -1.09 -2.88 1.33
N PHE A 13 -1.38 -3.76 0.37
CA PHE A 13 -0.39 -4.32 -0.57
C PHE A 13 -0.73 -3.92 -2.00
N LEU A 14 0.25 -3.37 -2.71
CA LEU A 14 0.15 -2.95 -4.11
C LEU A 14 0.87 -3.96 -5.01
N VAL A 15 0.13 -4.98 -5.47
CA VAL A 15 0.69 -6.17 -6.12
C VAL A 15 0.71 -6.12 -7.65
N HIS A 16 0.15 -5.06 -8.25
CA HIS A 16 0.07 -4.91 -9.70
C HIS A 16 0.55 -3.52 -10.13
N GLY A 17 1.29 -3.49 -11.23
CA GLY A 17 1.86 -2.28 -11.80
C GLY A 17 3.38 -2.32 -11.83
N GLU A 18 3.96 -1.42 -12.61
CA GLU A 18 5.40 -1.21 -12.61
C GLU A 18 5.85 -0.60 -11.27
N PRO A 19 7.10 -0.84 -10.82
CA PRO A 19 7.57 -0.38 -9.52
C PRO A 19 7.42 1.13 -9.29
N GLU A 20 7.79 1.94 -10.28
CA GLU A 20 7.75 3.40 -10.17
C GLU A 20 6.33 3.97 -9.95
N PRO A 21 5.32 3.66 -10.80
CA PRO A 21 3.96 4.13 -10.54
C PRO A 21 3.32 3.49 -9.30
N ALA A 22 3.72 2.28 -8.91
CA ALA A 22 3.25 1.64 -7.68
C ALA A 22 3.76 2.37 -6.43
N GLU A 23 5.03 2.78 -6.41
CA GLU A 23 5.60 3.58 -5.33
C GLU A 23 4.96 4.97 -5.25
N ALA A 24 4.79 5.66 -6.39
CA ALA A 24 4.11 6.96 -6.42
C ALA A 24 2.68 6.86 -5.85
N LEU A 25 1.96 5.78 -6.17
CA LEU A 25 0.64 5.51 -5.60
C LEU A 25 0.72 5.20 -4.09
N ALA A 26 1.72 4.43 -3.65
CA ALA A 26 1.93 4.11 -2.25
C ALA A 26 2.14 5.37 -1.41
N GLU A 27 2.97 6.30 -1.88
CA GLU A 27 3.19 7.61 -1.25
C GLU A 27 1.90 8.42 -1.15
N GLY A 28 1.11 8.46 -2.23
CA GLY A 28 -0.20 9.12 -2.23
C GLY A 28 -1.16 8.52 -1.19
N ILE A 29 -1.20 7.19 -1.07
CA ILE A 29 -2.04 6.49 -0.09
C ILE A 29 -1.57 6.76 1.34
N ARG A 30 -0.26 6.77 1.59
CA ARG A 30 0.33 7.15 2.89
C ARG A 30 -0.05 8.59 3.27
N GLY A 31 -0.01 9.52 2.30
CA GLY A 31 -0.43 10.91 2.48
C GLY A 31 -1.91 11.09 2.85
N LEU A 32 -2.76 10.11 2.57
CA LEU A 32 -4.17 10.08 2.98
C LEU A 32 -4.38 9.54 4.42
N GLY A 33 -3.31 9.19 5.14
CA GLY A 33 -3.34 8.75 6.53
C GLY A 33 -3.46 7.24 6.73
N PHE A 34 -3.32 6.44 5.66
CA PHE A 34 -3.21 4.98 5.79
C PHE A 34 -1.80 4.61 6.25
N ALA A 35 -1.71 3.74 7.25
CA ALA A 35 -0.46 3.17 7.72
C ALA A 35 -0.15 1.85 6.97
N ASN A 36 1.12 1.45 6.96
CA ASN A 36 1.59 0.15 6.44
C ASN A 36 1.14 -0.14 4.99
N VAL A 37 1.57 0.73 4.07
CA VAL A 37 1.39 0.54 2.62
C VAL A 37 2.67 -0.07 2.04
N HIS A 38 2.55 -1.23 1.41
CA HIS A 38 3.65 -2.04 0.90
C HIS A 38 3.53 -2.18 -0.63
N VAL A 39 4.67 -2.12 -1.32
CA VAL A 39 4.81 -2.47 -2.75
C VAL A 39 5.69 -3.71 -2.79
N PRO A 40 5.11 -4.91 -2.64
CA PRO A 40 5.90 -6.12 -2.49
C PRO A 40 6.57 -6.53 -3.81
N PHE A 41 7.76 -7.12 -3.70
CA PHE A 41 8.39 -7.85 -4.80
C PHE A 41 7.83 -9.27 -4.90
N GLU A 42 7.97 -9.89 -6.07
CA GLU A 42 7.56 -11.29 -6.26
C GLU A 42 8.32 -12.20 -5.27
N GLY A 43 7.58 -12.99 -4.49
CA GLY A 43 8.14 -13.89 -3.49
C GLY A 43 8.44 -13.24 -2.13
N GLU A 44 8.15 -11.96 -1.94
CA GLU A 44 8.29 -11.30 -0.63
C GLU A 44 7.16 -11.73 0.34
N GLU A 45 7.55 -12.04 1.58
CA GLU A 45 6.64 -12.53 2.63
C GLU A 45 6.43 -11.47 3.72
N PHE A 46 5.24 -11.43 4.31
CA PHE A 46 4.86 -10.47 5.35
C PHE A 46 4.13 -11.17 6.50
N GLU A 47 4.41 -10.74 7.73
CA GLU A 47 3.63 -11.08 8.92
C GLU A 47 2.61 -9.95 9.18
N VAL A 48 1.33 -10.30 9.33
CA VAL A 48 0.19 -9.35 9.33
C VAL A 48 -0.76 -9.50 10.52
#